data_AF-A0A7C5MD07-F1
#
_entry.id   AF-A0A7C5MD07-F1
#
_cell.length_a   1.000
_cell.length_b   1.000
_cell.length_c   1.000
_cell.angle_alpha   90.00
_cell.angle_beta   90.00
_cell.angle_gamma   90.00
#
_symmetry.space_group_name_H-M   'P 1'
#
loop_
_entity.id
_entity.type
_entity.pdbx_description
1 polymer ?
#
loop_
_entity_poly.entity_id
_entity_poly.type
_entity_poly.pdbx_seq_one_letter_code
_entity_poly.pdbx_strand_id
1 'polypeptide(L)' 'MQILTSKRHLMRGIVAGLLVLGQFAFTTLFAGDFSEYIREHYTKYEYRIPMRDGVRLFTTVYVPKDKSRT' A
#
# COMPACT_ATOMS: atom_id res chain seq x y z
N MET A 1 39.72 -35.37 3.17
CA MET A 1 39.62 -33.90 3.01
C MET A 1 38.39 -33.40 2.21
N GLN A 2 37.37 -34.23 1.92
CA GLN A 2 36.19 -33.84 1.10
C GLN A 2 34.92 -33.51 1.93
N ILE A 3 34.96 -33.64 3.26
CA ILE A 3 33.77 -33.52 4.13
C ILE A 3 33.55 -32.07 4.61
N LEU A 4 34.61 -31.25 4.63
CA LEU A 4 34.57 -29.88 5.15
C LEU A 4 34.08 -28.84 4.13
N THR A 5 34.02 -29.18 2.84
CA THR A 5 33.48 -28.33 1.75
C THR A 5 31.96 -28.46 1.61
N SER A 6 31.39 -29.65 1.83
CA SER A 6 29.94 -29.90 1.75
C SER A 6 29.13 -29.07 2.76
N LYS A 7 29.59 -28.99 4.02
CA LYS A 7 28.92 -28.19 5.07
C LYS A 7 28.92 -26.68 4.80
N ARG A 8 29.84 -26.16 3.97
CA ARG A 8 29.92 -24.73 3.61
C ARG A 8 28.83 -24.34 2.58
N HIS A 9 28.43 -25.27 1.72
CA HIS A 9 27.31 -25.07 0.79
C HIS A 9 25.96 -25.13 1.52
N LEU A 10 25.85 -25.99 2.54
CA LEU A 10 24.68 -26.06 3.42
C LEU A 10 24.46 -24.74 4.21
N MET A 11 25.53 -24.19 4.81
CA MET A 11 25.43 -22.93 5.57
C MET A 11 25.11 -21.72 4.68
N ARG A 12 25.62 -21.69 3.44
CA ARG A 12 25.30 -20.63 2.46
C ARG A 12 23.83 -20.63 2.05
N GLY A 13 23.22 -21.80 1.88
CA GLY A 13 21.79 -21.94 1.56
C GLY A 13 20.89 -21.48 2.72
N ILE A 14 21.26 -21.78 3.96
CA ILE A 14 20.52 -21.34 5.16
C ILE A 14 20.60 -19.82 5.33
N VAL A 15 21.80 -19.23 5.17
CA VAL A 15 21.99 -17.77 5.26
C VAL A 15 21.28 -17.05 4.12
N ALA A 16 21.34 -17.56 2.89
CA ALA A 16 20.60 -17.00 1.76
C ALA A 16 19.07 -17.10 1.96
N GLY A 17 18.58 -18.22 2.48
CA GLY A 17 17.16 -18.41 2.81
C GLY A 17 16.67 -17.44 3.89
N LEU A 18 17.47 -17.22 4.95
CA LEU A 18 17.13 -16.27 6.02
C LEU A 18 17.17 -14.82 5.52
N LEU A 19 18.06 -14.49 4.58
CA LEU A 19 18.17 -13.16 3.97
C LEU A 19 17.00 -12.88 3.01
N VAL A 20 16.56 -13.87 2.24
CA VAL A 20 15.38 -13.78 1.36
C VAL A 20 14.09 -13.68 2.18
N LEU A 21 13.95 -14.44 3.27
CA LEU A 21 12.81 -14.33 4.18
C LEU A 21 12.78 -12.96 4.88
N GLY A 22 13.93 -12.42 5.26
CA GLY A 22 14.04 -11.07 5.82
C GLY A 22 13.61 -9.97 4.85
N GLN A 23 13.93 -10.10 3.55
CA GLN A 23 13.50 -9.15 2.52
C GLN A 23 11.98 -9.16 2.28
N PHE A 24 11.32 -10.31 2.43
CA PHE A 24 9.87 -10.45 2.25
C PHE A 24 9.06 -9.75 3.35
N ALA A 25 9.61 -9.66 4.57
CA ALA A 25 8.99 -8.93 5.68
C ALA A 25 9.21 -7.40 5.60
N PHE A 26 10.23 -6.96 4.87
CA PHE A 26 10.53 -5.52 4.72
C PHE A 26 9.60 -4.84 3.73
N THR A 27 9.14 -5.53 2.67
CA THR A 27 8.23 -4.94 1.66
C THR A 27 6.81 -4.68 2.18
N THR A 28 6.34 -5.41 3.19
CA THR A 28 4.98 -5.24 3.74
C THR A 28 4.84 -4.04 4.69
N LEU A 29 5.94 -3.46 5.18
CA LEU A 29 5.92 -2.35 6.14
C LEU A 29 5.74 -0.96 5.50
N PHE A 30 5.75 -0.87 4.18
CA PHE A 30 5.63 0.40 3.43
C PHE A 30 4.26 0.62 2.79
N ALA A 31 3.20 -0.01 3.31
CA ALA A 31 1.83 0.30 2.93
C ALA A 31 1.35 1.56 3.71
N GLY A 32 1.84 2.73 3.30
CA GLY A 32 1.47 4.02 3.90
C GLY A 32 0.01 4.40 3.66
N ASP A 33 -0.61 4.99 4.69
CA ASP A 33 -2.04 5.13 4.91
C ASP A 33 -2.67 6.31 4.15
N PHE A 34 -2.64 6.26 2.82
CA PHE A 34 -3.27 7.28 1.98
C PHE A 34 -4.78 7.45 2.31
N SER A 35 -5.43 6.38 2.74
CA SER A 35 -6.81 6.40 3.23
C SER A 35 -6.99 7.27 4.46
N GLU A 36 -6.09 7.17 5.44
CA GLU A 36 -6.10 7.97 6.65
C GLU A 36 -5.90 9.45 6.31
N TYR A 37 -4.90 9.76 5.47
CA TYR A 37 -4.66 11.13 4.99
C TYR A 37 -5.90 11.75 4.32
N ILE A 38 -6.61 11.01 3.46
CA ILE A 38 -7.84 11.52 2.83
C ILE A 38 -8.92 11.81 3.89
N ARG A 39 -9.11 10.92 4.87
CA ARG A 39 -10.13 11.08 5.92
C ARG A 39 -9.81 12.26 6.83
N GLU A 40 -8.53 12.52 7.09
CA GLU A 40 -8.07 13.63 7.91
C GLU A 40 -8.22 14.97 7.21
N HIS A 41 -7.85 15.07 5.92
CA HIS A 41 -7.79 16.35 5.22
C HIS A 41 -8.98 16.68 4.33
N TYR A 42 -9.81 15.69 3.97
CA TYR A 42 -10.95 15.88 3.07
C TYR A 42 -12.26 15.44 3.69
N THR A 43 -13.34 16.10 3.31
CA THR A 43 -14.71 15.66 3.58
C THR A 43 -15.27 15.01 2.32
N LYS A 44 -15.79 13.78 2.47
CA LYS A 44 -16.40 13.01 1.38
C LYS A 44 -17.89 13.35 1.29
N TYR A 45 -18.33 13.72 0.10
CA TYR A 45 -19.74 13.91 -0.23
C TYR A 45 -20.16 12.95 -1.34
N GLU A 46 -21.37 12.43 -1.24
CA GLU A 46 -21.94 11.52 -2.22
C GLU A 46 -23.22 12.13 -2.79
N TYR A 47 -23.28 12.20 -4.12
CA TYR A 47 -24.40 12.80 -4.84
C TYR A 47 -24.93 11.85 -5.91
N ARG A 48 -26.22 11.98 -6.20
CA ARG A 48 -26.85 11.37 -7.38
C ARG A 48 -27.17 12.48 -8.37
N ILE A 49 -26.29 12.68 -9.35
CA ILE A 49 -26.44 13.74 -10.35
C ILE A 49 -27.40 13.24 -11.43
N PRO A 50 -28.56 13.89 -11.64
CA PRO A 50 -29.46 13.54 -12.73
C PRO A 50 -28.85 14.00 -14.06
N MET A 51 -28.81 13.10 -15.03
CA MET A 51 -28.42 13.38 -16.41
C MET A 51 -29.62 13.86 -17.22
N ARG A 52 -29.35 14.48 -18.38
CA ARG A 52 -30.39 14.89 -19.34
C ARG A 52 -31.27 13.71 -19.78
N ASP A 53 -30.66 12.54 -19.85
CA ASP A 53 -31.29 11.31 -20.35
C ASP A 53 -32.07 10.56 -19.23
N GLY A 54 -32.20 11.15 -18.04
CA GLY A 54 -32.94 10.58 -16.91
C GLY A 54 -32.15 9.60 -16.03
N VAL A 55 -30.96 9.17 -16.46
CA VAL A 55 -30.05 8.34 -15.65
C VAL A 55 -29.46 9.15 -14.49
N ARG A 56 -29.24 8.53 -13.33
CA ARG A 56 -28.61 9.17 -12.16
C ARG A 56 -27.21 8.61 -11.93
N LEU A 57 -26.19 9.46 -12.01
CA LEU A 57 -24.81 9.07 -11.74
C LEU A 57 -24.51 9.20 -10.26
N PHE A 58 -24.01 8.13 -9.66
CA PHE A 58 -23.42 8.19 -8.33
C PHE A 58 -22.03 8.81 -8.42
N THR A 59 -21.83 9.94 -7.76
CA THR A 59 -20.58 10.69 -7.78
C THR A 59 -20.09 10.93 -6.36
N THR A 60 -18.81 10.66 -6.12
CA THR A 60 -18.13 10.99 -4.87
C THR A 60 -17.25 12.22 -5.07
N VAL A 61 -17.42 13.25 -4.24
CA VAL A 61 -16.64 14.49 -4.27
C VAL A 61 -15.86 14.63 -2.97
N TYR A 62 -14.55 14.88 -3.05
CA TYR A 62 -13.67 15.13 -1.91
C TYR A 62 -13.35 16.62 -1.82
N VAL A 63 -13.76 17.28 -0.75
CA VAL A 63 -13.53 18.72 -0.53
C VAL A 63 -12.50 18.89 0.58
N PRO A 64 -11.42 19.67 0.37
CA PRO A 64 -10.46 19.99 1.41
C PRO A 64 -11.13 20.63 2.62
N LYS A 65 -10.79 20.19 3.83
CA LYS A 65 -11.26 20.81 5.08
C LYS A 65 -10.63 22.18 5.30
N ASP A 66 -9.38 22.34 4.87
CA ASP A 66 -8.69 23.62 4.88
C ASP A 66 -9.00 24.40 3.61
N LYS A 67 -9.54 25.61 3.78
CA LYS A 67 -9.93 26.55 2.71
C LYS A 67 -8.85 27.60 2.45
N SER A 68 -7.68 27.51 3.10
CA SER A 68 -6.60 28.49 2.99
C SER A 68 -5.90 28.54 1.62
N ARG A 69 -6.09 27.51 0.78
CA ARG A 69 -5.54 27.44 -0.58
C ARG A 69 -6.53 28.07 -1.56
N THR A 70 -6.39 29.38 -1.79
CA THR A 70 -7.10 30.13 -2.84
C THR A 70 -6.16 30.42 -4.00
#